data_AF-A0A382G0H6-F1
#
_entry.id   AF-A0A382G0H6-F1
#
_cell.length_a   1.000
_cell.length_b   1.000
_cell.length_c   1.000
_cell.angle_alpha   90.00
_cell.angle_beta   90.00
_cell.angle_gamma   90.00
#
_symmetry.space_group_name_H-M   'P 1'
#
loop_
_entity.id
_entity.type
_entity.pdbx_description
1 polymer ?
#
loop_
_entity_poly.entity_id
_entity_poly.type
_entity_poly.pdbx_seq_one_letter_code
_entity_poly.pdbx_strand_id
1 'polypeptide(L)'
;MGASQYVQDAGLFHSIYGTVHFRPNEGLVGLDKRDEIQELIGEQAEEVAYWFCIMDSPRFEQIQKCTGQLKKDLLLLHDANE
;
A
#
# COMPACT_ATOMS: atom_id res chain seq x y z
N MET A 1 -1.46 15.11 -15.36
CA MET A 1 -2.36 15.13 -14.19
C MET A 1 -1.78 14.14 -13.20
N GLY A 2 -1.45 14.59 -11.99
CA GLY A 2 -0.88 13.72 -10.95
C GLY A 2 -1.97 12.94 -10.21
N ALA A 3 -1.57 11.88 -9.51
CA ALA A 3 -2.45 11.15 -8.59
C ALA A 3 -2.92 12.06 -7.43
N SER A 4 -3.98 11.67 -6.72
CA SER A 4 -4.40 12.38 -5.51
C SER A 4 -3.29 12.38 -4.45
N GLN A 5 -3.33 13.34 -3.51
CA GLN A 5 -2.31 13.46 -2.47
C GLN A 5 -2.14 12.17 -1.67
N TYR A 6 -3.24 11.55 -1.23
CA TYR A 6 -3.18 10.31 -0.45
C TYR A 6 -2.56 9.13 -1.21
N VAL A 7 -2.67 9.09 -2.55
CA VAL A 7 -2.02 8.05 -3.37
C VAL A 7 -0.51 8.33 -3.47
N GLN A 8 -0.11 9.59 -3.56
CA GLN A 8 1.31 9.96 -3.51
C GLN A 8 1.91 9.61 -2.15
N ASP A 9 1.21 9.91 -1.06
CA ASP A 9 1.63 9.58 0.31
C ASP A 9 1.70 8.06 0.51
N ALA A 10 0.70 7.31 0.02
CA ALA A 10 0.76 5.84 0.01
C ALA A 10 1.98 5.31 -0.75
N GLY A 11 2.36 5.95 -1.86
CA GLY A 11 3.54 5.61 -2.64
C GLY A 11 4.86 5.84 -1.90
N LEU A 12 4.96 6.95 -1.14
CA LEU A 12 6.11 7.21 -0.27
C LEU A 12 6.25 6.15 0.84
N PHE A 13 5.14 5.57 1.28
CA PHE A 13 5.07 4.56 2.36
C PHE A 13 4.79 3.14 1.86
N HIS A 14 4.98 2.84 0.57
CA HIS A 14 4.54 1.59 -0.08
C HIS A 14 5.18 0.28 0.46
N SER A 15 6.15 0.39 1.36
CA SER A 15 6.86 -0.73 2.00
C SER A 15 6.86 -0.66 3.53
N ILE A 16 5.99 0.18 4.13
CA ILE A 16 5.95 0.44 5.58
C ILE A 16 5.69 -0.82 6.41
N TYR A 17 4.86 -1.75 5.91
CA TYR A 17 4.57 -3.03 6.55
C TYR A 17 5.52 -4.15 6.10
N GLY A 18 6.55 -3.82 5.31
CA GLY A 18 7.44 -4.79 4.68
C GLY A 18 6.76 -5.57 3.55
N THR A 19 7.49 -6.53 3.00
CA THR A 19 6.91 -7.56 2.11
C THR A 19 6.87 -8.88 2.85
N VAL A 20 5.85 -9.70 2.57
CA VAL A 20 5.72 -11.09 3.06
C VAL A 20 7.00 -11.90 2.79
N HIS A 21 7.79 -11.50 1.78
CA HIS A 21 9.05 -12.13 1.39
C HIS A 21 10.28 -11.76 2.24
N PHE A 22 10.33 -10.55 2.82
CA PHE A 22 11.56 -10.08 3.46
C PHE A 22 11.63 -10.38 4.96
N ARG A 23 10.51 -10.39 5.69
CA ARG A 23 10.45 -10.86 7.10
C ARG A 23 8.99 -11.20 7.51
N PRO A 24 8.58 -12.48 7.50
CA PRO A 24 7.20 -12.86 7.81
C PRO A 24 6.73 -12.48 9.24
N ASN A 25 7.66 -12.20 10.17
CA ASN A 25 7.39 -11.86 11.56
C ASN A 25 7.92 -10.48 12.00
N GLU A 26 8.52 -9.70 11.09
CA GLU A 26 9.19 -8.42 11.41
C GLU A 26 9.08 -7.45 10.22
N GLY A 27 7.87 -7.10 9.80
CA GLY A 27 7.69 -5.87 9.02
C GLY A 27 8.37 -4.70 9.75
N LEU A 28 8.80 -3.65 9.03
CA LEU A 28 9.39 -2.45 9.66
C LEU A 28 8.46 -1.86 10.74
N VAL A 29 7.15 -2.03 10.55
CA VAL A 29 6.08 -1.70 11.47
C VAL A 29 5.13 -2.91 11.57
N GLY A 30 4.77 -3.30 12.80
CA GLY A 30 3.78 -4.35 13.03
C GLY A 30 2.36 -3.89 12.70
N LEU A 31 1.46 -4.82 12.36
CA LEU A 31 0.06 -4.50 12.04
C LEU A 31 -0.74 -3.96 13.24
N ASP A 32 -0.19 -4.03 14.44
CA ASP A 32 -0.71 -3.40 15.66
C ASP A 32 -0.55 -1.88 15.67
N LYS A 33 0.26 -1.32 14.76
CA LYS A 33 0.53 0.13 14.68
C LYS A 33 -0.17 0.84 13.52
N ARG A 34 -1.16 0.21 12.91
CA ARG A 34 -1.89 0.82 11.77
C ARG A 34 -2.48 2.18 12.15
N ASP A 35 -2.99 2.34 13.37
CA ASP A 35 -3.54 3.60 13.85
C ASP A 35 -2.46 4.72 13.87
N GLU A 36 -1.24 4.43 14.31
CA GLU A 36 -0.12 5.39 14.26
C GLU A 36 0.22 5.80 12.82
N ILE A 37 0.13 4.86 11.87
CA ILE A 37 0.37 5.16 10.45
C ILE A 37 -0.78 5.97 9.86
N GLN A 38 -2.03 5.67 10.21
CA GLN A 38 -3.20 6.46 9.81
C GLN A 38 -3.13 7.89 10.31
N GLU A 39 -2.68 8.10 11.55
CA GLU A 39 -2.43 9.45 12.09
C GLU A 39 -1.33 10.21 11.32
N LEU A 40 -0.34 9.49 10.79
CA LEU A 40 0.80 10.07 10.08
C LEU A 40 0.49 10.44 8.62
N ILE A 41 -0.14 9.54 7.86
CA ILE A 41 -0.36 9.70 6.40
C ILE A 41 -1.82 9.80 5.99
N GLY A 42 -2.74 9.64 6.94
CA GLY A 42 -4.19 9.63 6.70
C GLY A 42 -4.71 8.22 6.38
N GLU A 43 -5.98 7.99 6.75
CA GLU A 43 -6.65 6.69 6.61
C GLU A 43 -6.62 6.16 5.17
N GLN A 44 -6.87 7.02 4.17
CA GLN A 44 -6.91 6.61 2.77
C GLN A 44 -5.52 6.24 2.22
N ALA A 45 -4.48 6.97 2.63
CA ALA A 45 -3.12 6.67 2.20
C ALA A 45 -2.63 5.37 2.84
N GLU A 46 -2.94 5.19 4.13
CA GLU A 46 -2.59 3.98 4.87
C GLU A 46 -3.30 2.75 4.31
N GLU A 47 -4.59 2.83 3.96
CA GLU A 47 -5.32 1.71 3.35
C GLU A 47 -4.66 1.24 2.04
N VAL A 48 -4.30 2.19 1.16
CA VAL A 48 -3.65 1.89 -0.12
C VAL A 48 -2.26 1.29 0.11
N ALA A 49 -1.45 1.87 1.00
CA ALA A 49 -0.12 1.36 1.34
C ALA A 49 -0.19 -0.04 1.97
N TYR A 50 -1.16 -0.28 2.87
CA TYR A 50 -1.40 -1.57 3.49
C TYR A 50 -1.67 -2.65 2.45
N TRP A 51 -2.69 -2.46 1.60
CA TRP A 51 -3.04 -3.44 0.59
C TRP A 51 -1.90 -3.70 -0.38
N PHE A 52 -1.16 -2.65 -0.77
CA PHE A 52 -0.01 -2.80 -1.64
C PHE A 52 1.12 -3.63 -0.99
N CYS A 53 1.39 -3.45 0.31
CA CYS A 53 2.42 -4.19 1.04
C CYS A 53 2.10 -5.68 1.18
N ILE A 54 0.84 -6.02 1.52
CA ILE A 54 0.45 -7.39 1.85
C ILE A 54 0.11 -8.26 0.63
N MET A 55 0.01 -7.67 -0.56
CA MET A 55 -0.24 -8.43 -1.79
C MET A 55 1.00 -9.22 -2.21
N ASP A 56 0.83 -10.54 -2.31
CA ASP A 56 1.84 -11.44 -2.87
C ASP A 56 2.14 -11.14 -4.35
N SER A 57 3.32 -11.56 -4.80
CA SER A 57 3.68 -11.57 -6.21
C SER A 57 2.96 -12.71 -6.95
N PRO A 58 2.46 -12.52 -8.19
CA PRO A 58 2.48 -11.29 -8.98
C PRO A 58 1.41 -10.28 -8.55
N ARG A 59 1.85 -9.07 -8.17
CA ARG A 59 1.00 -8.05 -7.55
C ARG A 59 -0.11 -7.55 -8.48
N PHE A 60 0.19 -7.43 -9.78
CA PHE A 60 -0.78 -7.01 -10.79
C PHE A 60 -2.03 -7.91 -10.80
N GLU A 61 -1.87 -9.23 -10.72
CA GLU A 61 -3.00 -10.17 -10.73
C GLU A 61 -3.87 -10.04 -9.47
N GLN A 62 -3.26 -9.71 -8.33
CA GLN A 62 -3.99 -9.46 -7.09
C GLN A 62 -4.79 -8.15 -7.18
N ILE A 63 -4.18 -7.08 -7.71
CA ILE A 63 -4.85 -5.78 -7.93
C ILE A 63 -6.05 -5.92 -8.87
N GLN A 64 -5.97 -6.81 -9.88
CA GLN A 64 -7.09 -7.03 -10.80
C GLN A 64 -8.36 -7.54 -10.10
N LYS A 65 -8.23 -8.24 -8.96
CA LYS A 65 -9.35 -8.76 -8.16
C LYS A 65 -10.02 -7.68 -7.29
N CYS A 66 -9.36 -6.55 -7.04
CA CYS A 66 -9.97 -5.41 -6.37
C CYS A 66 -11.03 -4.74 -7.26
N THR A 67 -11.85 -3.87 -6.69
CA THR A 67 -12.85 -3.09 -7.45
C THR A 67 -12.88 -1.64 -6.97
N GLY A 68 -13.61 -0.79 -7.70
CA GLY A 68 -13.83 0.61 -7.27
C GLY A 68 -12.58 1.47 -7.29
N GLN A 69 -12.52 2.43 -6.37
CA GLN A 69 -11.44 3.42 -6.28
C GLN A 69 -10.12 2.79 -5.85
N LEU A 70 -10.16 1.87 -4.87
CA LEU A 70 -8.98 1.14 -4.39
C LEU A 70 -8.21 0.45 -5.52
N LYS A 71 -8.91 -0.20 -6.48
CA LYS A 71 -8.24 -0.79 -7.66
C LYS A 71 -7.48 0.26 -8.46
N LYS A 72 -8.06 1.43 -8.70
CA LYS A 72 -7.43 2.50 -9.48
C LYS A 72 -6.20 3.03 -8.76
N ASP A 73 -6.29 3.22 -7.46
CA ASP A 73 -5.19 3.74 -6.65
C ASP A 73 -4.03 2.76 -6.58
N LEU A 74 -4.31 1.47 -6.41
CA LEU A 74 -3.29 0.42 -6.42
C LEU A 74 -2.62 0.25 -7.79
N LEU A 75 -3.36 0.43 -8.90
CA LEU A 75 -2.76 0.43 -10.24
C LEU A 75 -1.81 1.61 -10.43
N LEU A 76 -2.19 2.82 -9.98
CA LEU A 76 -1.31 3.98 -10.03
C LEU A 76 -0.03 3.76 -9.20
N LEU A 77 -0.16 3.13 -8.02
CA LEU A 77 0.99 2.78 -7.19
C LEU A 77 1.88 1.73 -7.85
N HIS A 78 1.29 0.70 -8.46
CA HIS A 78 2.03 -0.34 -9.16
C HIS A 78 2.81 0.22 -10.35
N ASP A 79 2.16 1.01 -11.20
CA ASP A 79 2.78 1.64 -12.37
C ASP A 79 3.92 2.60 -11.98
N ALA A 80 3.86 3.22 -10.80
CA ALA A 80 4.90 4.13 -10.30
C ALA A 80 6.10 3.42 -9.66
N ASN A 81 6.01 2.12 -9.35
CA ASN A 81 7.04 1.33 -8.68
C ASN A 81 7.65 0.21 -9.55
N GLU A 82 7.20 0.06 -10.80
CA GLU A 82 7.88 -0.73 -11.86
C GLU A 82 9.00 0.09 -12.52
#